data_AF-A0A286AWV2-F1
#
_entry.id   AF-A0A286AWV2-F1
#
_cell.length_a   1.000
_cell.length_b   1.000
_cell.length_c   1.000
_cell.angle_alpha   90.00
_cell.angle_beta   90.00
_cell.angle_gamma   90.00
#
_symmetry.space_group_name_H-M   'P 1'
#
loop_
_entity.id
_entity.type
_entity.pdbx_description
1 polymer ?
#
loop_
_entity_poly.entity_id
_entity_poly.type
_entity_poly.pdbx_seq_one_letter_code
_entity_poly.pdbx_strand_id
1 'polypeptide(L)'
;MADRIIAGQNTPTSDDVTHQQDASGTLENKLTQLQSLLSCCHGDWSEWLEGIGERHRDNIMWLASDLVDDIARLVQELLKKPNAMDQHQA
;
A
#
# COMPACT_ATOMS: atom_id res chain seq x y z
N MET A 1 18.70 52.46 7.01
CA MET A 1 17.33 52.06 6.61
C MET A 1 17.49 50.75 5.85
N ALA A 2 17.14 49.63 6.48
CA ALA A 2 17.34 48.30 5.90
C ALA A 2 16.01 47.82 5.31
N ASP A 3 15.94 47.80 3.99
CA ASP A 3 14.92 47.06 3.25
C ASP A 3 15.49 45.66 2.96
N ARG A 4 14.74 44.62 3.31
CA ARG A 4 14.71 43.30 2.67
C ARG A 4 13.73 42.40 3.40
N ILE A 5 12.48 42.47 2.98
CA ILE A 5 11.50 41.40 3.23
C ILE A 5 11.89 40.25 2.30
N ILE A 6 12.60 39.25 2.82
CA ILE A 6 12.76 37.97 2.15
C ILE A 6 11.46 37.21 2.40
N ALA A 7 10.48 37.38 1.50
CA ALA A 7 9.37 36.46 1.41
C ALA A 7 9.94 35.12 0.92
N GLY A 8 10.15 34.20 1.86
CA GLY A 8 10.48 32.82 1.55
C GLY A 8 9.43 32.29 0.58
N GLN A 9 9.86 31.98 -0.64
CA GLN A 9 9.05 31.20 -1.57
C GLN A 9 8.78 29.86 -0.89
N ASN A 10 7.54 29.66 -0.47
CA ASN A 10 7.01 28.34 -0.20
C ASN A 10 6.93 27.64 -1.56
N THR A 11 8.03 27.03 -2.00
CA THR A 11 7.95 26.02 -3.06
C THR A 11 6.98 24.94 -2.55
N PRO A 12 5.86 24.67 -3.25
CA PRO A 12 5.06 23.52 -2.92
C PRO A 12 5.93 22.31 -3.20
N THR A 13 6.40 21.65 -2.15
CA THR A 13 6.93 20.30 -2.27
C THR A 13 5.82 19.50 -2.94
N SER A 14 6.12 18.92 -4.10
CA SER A 14 5.16 18.16 -4.89
C SER A 14 4.51 17.07 -4.03
N ASP A 15 3.26 17.28 -3.63
CA ASP A 15 2.43 16.32 -2.89
C ASP A 15 2.39 14.96 -3.59
N ASP A 16 2.65 14.95 -4.89
CA ASP A 16 2.61 13.78 -5.75
C ASP A 16 3.63 12.71 -5.37
N VAL A 17 4.87 13.14 -5.05
CA VAL A 17 5.98 12.26 -4.66
C VAL A 17 5.73 11.68 -3.27
N THR A 18 5.26 12.50 -2.33
CA THR A 18 4.91 12.05 -0.98
C THR A 18 3.76 11.04 -1.01
N HIS A 19 2.69 11.32 -1.74
CA HIS A 19 1.57 10.38 -1.91
C HIS A 19 1.96 9.07 -2.61
N GLN A 20 2.89 9.10 -3.57
CA GLN A 20 3.35 7.89 -4.24
C GLN A 20 4.22 7.03 -3.32
N GLN A 21 5.06 7.67 -2.50
CA GLN A 21 5.90 7.00 -1.51
C GLN A 21 5.04 6.38 -0.40
N ASP A 22 3.96 7.06 -0.01
CA ASP A 22 2.95 6.54 0.94
C ASP A 22 2.17 5.34 0.36
N ALA A 23 1.78 5.39 -0.92
CA ALA A 23 1.07 4.30 -1.59
C ALA A 23 1.95 3.05 -1.78
N SER A 24 3.22 3.23 -2.17
CA SER A 24 4.18 2.12 -2.28
C SER A 24 4.46 1.47 -0.94
N GLY A 25 4.71 2.26 0.12
CA GLY A 25 4.90 1.73 1.46
C GLY A 25 3.66 1.01 2.00
N THR A 26 2.46 1.52 1.70
CA THR A 26 1.19 0.86 2.04
C THR A 26 1.04 -0.47 1.31
N LEU A 27 1.38 -0.53 0.02
CA LEU A 27 1.37 -1.76 -0.77
C LEU A 27 2.33 -2.82 -0.20
N GLU A 28 3.57 -2.44 0.08
CA GLU A 28 4.57 -3.33 0.69
C GLU A 28 4.10 -3.90 2.03
N ASN A 29 3.51 -3.05 2.87
CA ASN A 29 2.97 -3.48 4.15
C ASN A 29 1.81 -4.49 3.99
N LYS A 30 0.88 -4.25 3.05
CA LYS A 30 -0.22 -5.18 2.80
C LYS A 30 0.25 -6.50 2.19
N LEU A 31 1.24 -6.48 1.29
CA LEU A 31 1.87 -7.70 0.77
C LEU A 31 2.53 -8.51 1.88
N THR A 32 3.22 -7.84 2.81
CA THR A 32 3.83 -8.49 3.97
C THR A 32 2.78 -9.13 4.89
N GLN A 33 1.64 -8.45 5.10
CA GLN A 33 0.51 -9.01 5.87
C GLN A 33 -0.08 -10.24 5.19
N LEU A 34 -0.33 -10.19 3.88
CA LEU A 34 -0.85 -11.32 3.12
C LEU A 34 0.14 -12.51 3.15
N GLN A 35 1.43 -12.24 2.94
CA GLN A 35 2.47 -13.27 3.03
C GLN A 35 2.51 -13.92 4.41
N SER A 36 2.46 -13.12 5.47
CA SER A 36 2.43 -13.61 6.85
C SER A 36 1.21 -14.49 7.10
N LEU A 37 0.02 -14.05 6.68
CA LEU A 37 -1.23 -14.80 6.80
C LEU A 37 -1.16 -16.15 6.07
N LEU A 38 -0.66 -16.16 4.83
CA LEU A 38 -0.54 -17.38 4.03
C LEU A 38 0.55 -18.32 4.56
N SER A 39 1.63 -17.79 5.15
CA SER A 39 2.65 -18.63 5.80
C SER A 39 2.11 -19.43 6.98
N CYS A 40 1.12 -18.89 7.71
CA CYS A 40 0.38 -19.64 8.73
C CYS A 40 -0.48 -20.77 8.14
N CYS A 41 -0.81 -20.70 6.85
CA CYS A 41 -1.67 -21.68 6.18
C CYS A 41 -0.89 -22.82 5.49
N HIS A 42 0.37 -22.61 5.11
CA HIS A 42 1.12 -23.51 4.23
C HIS A 42 2.41 -24.12 4.85
N GLY A 43 2.63 -24.01 6.17
CA GLY A 43 3.83 -24.52 6.86
C GLY A 43 3.53 -25.39 8.09
N ASP A 44 4.46 -25.41 9.06
CA ASP A 44 4.37 -26.14 10.36
C ASP A 44 3.09 -25.83 11.17
N TRP A 45 2.31 -24.82 10.77
CA TRP A 45 1.05 -24.42 11.36
C TRP A 45 -0.18 -25.05 10.69
N SER A 46 -0.01 -26.01 9.77
CA SER A 46 -1.15 -26.70 9.13
C SER A 46 -2.06 -27.37 10.17
N GLU A 47 -1.50 -27.98 11.22
CA GLU A 47 -2.28 -28.56 12.33
C GLU A 47 -3.03 -27.49 13.13
N TRP A 48 -2.48 -26.29 13.26
CA TRP A 48 -3.16 -25.16 13.90
C TRP A 48 -4.34 -24.70 13.05
N LEU A 49 -4.14 -24.53 11.74
CA LEU A 49 -5.23 -24.18 10.82
C LEU A 49 -6.31 -25.28 10.85
N GLU A 50 -5.91 -26.54 11.06
CA GLU A 50 -6.84 -27.64 11.25
C GLU A 50 -7.66 -27.57 12.55
N GLY A 51 -7.01 -27.20 13.65
CA GLY A 51 -7.60 -27.11 14.97
C GLY A 51 -8.52 -25.91 15.21
N ILE A 52 -8.39 -24.81 14.45
CA ILE A 52 -9.23 -23.60 14.67
C ILE A 52 -10.68 -23.75 14.19
N GLY A 53 -11.01 -24.81 13.43
CA GLY A 53 -12.36 -25.09 12.97
C GLY A 53 -12.81 -24.27 11.74
N GLU A 54 -13.82 -24.79 11.04
CA GLU A 54 -14.25 -24.34 9.70
C GLU A 54 -14.56 -22.84 9.64
N ARG A 55 -15.36 -22.31 10.57
CA ARG A 55 -15.71 -20.88 10.61
C ARG A 55 -14.49 -19.97 10.67
N HIS A 56 -13.48 -20.33 11.46
CA HIS A 56 -12.29 -19.51 11.58
C HIS A 56 -11.42 -19.58 10.32
N ARG A 57 -11.37 -20.73 9.65
CA ARG A 57 -10.72 -20.84 8.33
C ARG A 57 -11.42 -20.00 7.27
N ASP A 58 -12.75 -20.03 7.22
CA ASP A 58 -13.53 -19.21 6.29
C ASP A 58 -13.25 -17.72 6.50
N ASN A 59 -13.17 -17.28 7.76
CA ASN A 59 -12.81 -15.90 8.09
C ASN A 59 -11.38 -15.53 7.65
N ILE A 60 -10.42 -16.45 7.81
CA ILE A 60 -9.03 -16.25 7.33
C ILE A 60 -9.00 -16.12 5.81
N MET A 61 -9.73 -17.00 5.10
CA MET A 61 -9.78 -16.94 3.64
C MET A 61 -10.48 -15.66 3.15
N TRP A 62 -11.53 -15.23 3.86
CA TRP A 62 -12.18 -13.94 3.60
C TRP A 62 -11.23 -12.76 3.79
N LEU A 63 -10.45 -12.75 4.90
CA LEU A 63 -9.44 -11.72 5.15
C LEU A 63 -8.35 -11.71 4.08
N ALA A 64 -7.88 -12.88 3.63
CA ALA A 64 -6.91 -12.98 2.55
C ALA A 64 -7.48 -12.40 1.24
N SER A 65 -8.76 -12.67 0.93
CA SER A 65 -9.43 -12.11 -0.24
C SER A 65 -9.52 -10.58 -0.16
N ASP A 66 -9.89 -10.03 0.99
CA ASP A 66 -9.98 -8.57 1.20
C ASP A 66 -8.60 -7.89 1.04
N LEU A 67 -7.55 -8.50 1.57
CA LEU A 67 -6.17 -8.05 1.39
C LEU A 67 -5.74 -8.04 -0.08
N VAL A 68 -6.10 -9.08 -0.85
CA VAL A 68 -5.80 -9.16 -2.30
C VAL A 68 -6.51 -8.04 -3.06
N ASP A 69 -7.77 -7.75 -2.72
CA ASP A 69 -8.52 -6.67 -3.36
C ASP A 69 -7.88 -5.30 -3.08
N ASP A 70 -7.44 -5.05 -1.86
CA ASP A 70 -6.71 -3.83 -1.50
C ASP A 70 -5.37 -3.70 -2.22
N ILE A 71 -4.60 -4.79 -2.30
CA ILE A 71 -3.33 -4.84 -3.04
C ILE A 71 -3.58 -4.53 -4.51
N ALA A 72 -4.61 -5.13 -5.13
CA ALA A 72 -4.95 -4.89 -6.52
C ALA A 72 -5.33 -3.42 -6.76
N ARG A 73 -6.10 -2.80 -5.86
CA ARG A 73 -6.41 -1.36 -5.90
C ARG A 73 -5.15 -0.50 -5.86
N LEU A 74 -4.27 -0.72 -4.91
CA LEU A 74 -3.02 0.04 -4.76
C LEU A 74 -2.08 -0.12 -5.96
N VAL A 75 -1.97 -1.33 -6.51
CA VAL A 75 -1.20 -1.56 -7.75
C VAL A 75 -1.79 -0.75 -8.90
N GLN A 76 -3.12 -0.72 -9.06
CA GLN A 76 -3.76 0.06 -10.11
C GLN A 76 -3.55 1.57 -9.92
N GLU A 77 -3.60 2.07 -8.68
CA GLU A 77 -3.28 3.48 -8.39
C GLU A 77 -1.84 3.82 -8.75
N LEU A 78 -0.89 2.99 -8.33
CA LEU A 78 0.53 3.16 -8.64
C LEU A 78 0.82 3.04 -10.14
N LEU A 79 0.06 2.23 -10.90
CA LEU A 79 0.21 2.09 -12.36
C LEU A 79 -0.47 3.21 -13.16
N LYS A 80 -1.53 3.83 -12.64
CA LYS A 80 -2.20 4.98 -13.29
C LYS A 80 -1.39 6.26 -13.19
N LYS A 81 -0.64 6.41 -12.10
CA LYS A 81 0.14 7.60 -11.77
C LYS A 81 1.38 7.90 -12.64
N PRO A 82 2.16 6.93 -13.14
CA PRO A 82 3.31 7.22 -14.01
C PRO A 82 2.93 7.91 -15.32
N ASN A 83 1.68 7.79 -15.78
CA ASN A 83 1.22 8.36 -17.05
C ASN A 83 0.86 9.86 -16.97
N ALA A 84 0.86 10.46 -15.77
CA ALA A 84 0.53 11.88 -15.56
C ALA A 84 1.76 12.79 -15.64
N MET A 85 2.97 12.25 -15.43
CA MET A 85 4.22 13.02 -15.50
C MET A 85 4.65 13.34 -16.95
N ASP A 86 4.19 12.56 -17.94
CA ASP A 86 4.48 12.81 -19.36
C ASP A 86 3.59 13.90 -19.99
N GLN A 87 2.51 14.34 -19.33
CA GLN A 87 1.55 15.30 -19.90
C GLN A 87 1.83 16.77 -19.52
N HIS A 88 2.90 17.06 -18.79
CA HIS A 88 3.22 18.43 -18.36
C HIS A 88 4.43 19.06 -19.08
N GLN A 89 4.87 18.48 -20.20
CA GLN A 89 6.07 18.92 -20.91
C GLN A 89 5.85 19.25 -22.41
N ALA A 90 4.62 19.55 -22.83
CA ALA A 90 4.29 20.01 -24.18
C ALA A 90 3.95 21.51 -24.23
#